data_AF-A0A388KHQ9-F1
#
_entry.id   AF-A0A388KHQ9-F1
#
_cell.length_a   1.000
_cell.length_b   1.000
_cell.length_c   1.000
_cell.angle_alpha   90.00
_cell.angle_beta   90.00
_cell.angle_gamma   90.00
#
_symmetry.space_group_name_H-M   'P 1'
#
loop_
_entity.id
_entity.type
_entity.pdbx_description
1 polymer ?
#
loop_
_entity_poly.entity_id
_entity_poly.type
_entity_poly.pdbx_seq_one_letter_code
_entity_poly.pdbx_strand_id
1 'polypeptide(L)'
;MKKLQRIAKELAWLWSSVFGRKTSEFHRKTDKVFTAIDHKAEHSRDARIWSKCSATPRETGLKTLNSSIEVTTVGDSDSAASYSSSSRPVESKGKPFSGSHHHSPLLCQNESPDDEKGVYFFPLESTLLADLLKEGSWHCNQPVGSTESDSYEFTIPLMILEKEIEELDITAVGLETYVSCIHTMDLAQREILRVIESIHCMNVGSLFTLGCEQVAKLARQVSAKRNSLALQNIRDAANEAVMHLMKCLEANERVLEAPLPNVSPEEFAELESFVENYEEEEEKTLISKLEQIRRYHRALEDLHVELSDKEMMGYWSVHQRFHECCRSVLVKRPRVLSVKPVIIGIVRNAQVVLIRQAWDLVAPVPTYESYDDLEGAYEYQKETQKSLEGLQQAMERARKLQKQEAVLKIPEEDECIQLIRPALEKIERLAELWGLAADWNRAWSNWMQIKFKRLNAGHMDMEVAEIYRRCISLHQVADSTASIALKSPASQRLLGILASQVC
;
A
#
# COMPACT_ATOMS: atom_id res chain seq x y z
N MET A 1 16.86 -23.39 -4.52
CA MET A 1 17.59 -24.26 -5.48
C MET A 1 18.92 -24.77 -4.94
N LYS A 2 20.00 -23.96 -4.83
CA LYS A 2 21.31 -24.44 -4.31
C LYS A 2 21.25 -25.10 -2.92
N LYS A 3 20.39 -24.59 -2.02
CA LYS A 3 20.13 -25.21 -0.70
C LYS A 3 19.38 -26.56 -0.81
N LEU A 4 18.33 -26.65 -1.63
CA LEU A 4 17.61 -27.91 -1.91
C LEU A 4 18.51 -28.96 -2.57
N GLN A 5 19.39 -28.56 -3.49
CA GLN A 5 20.41 -29.45 -4.07
C GLN A 5 21.43 -29.92 -3.02
N ARG A 6 21.72 -29.11 -2.00
CA ARG A 6 22.60 -29.49 -0.89
C ARG A 6 21.90 -30.51 0.02
N ILE A 7 20.67 -30.25 0.46
CA ILE A 7 19.81 -31.20 1.21
C ILE A 7 19.76 -32.54 0.48
N ALA A 8 19.49 -32.52 -0.83
CA ALA A 8 19.40 -33.71 -1.67
C ALA A 8 20.73 -34.48 -1.74
N LYS A 9 21.85 -33.79 -1.90
CA LYS A 9 23.20 -34.39 -1.92
C LYS A 9 23.59 -34.96 -0.57
N GLU A 10 23.23 -34.30 0.53
CA GLU A 10 23.52 -34.79 1.88
C GLU A 10 22.65 -35.99 2.24
N LEU A 11 21.37 -36.01 1.87
CA LEU A 11 20.50 -37.20 1.95
C LEU A 11 21.01 -38.36 1.09
N ALA A 12 21.47 -38.08 -0.12
CA ALA A 12 22.03 -39.10 -1.02
C ALA A 12 23.38 -39.63 -0.50
N TRP A 13 24.20 -38.77 0.11
CA TRP A 13 25.45 -39.16 0.76
C TRP A 13 25.21 -40.00 2.01
N LEU A 14 24.26 -39.62 2.87
CA LEU A 14 23.79 -40.41 4.01
C LEU A 14 23.33 -41.80 3.60
N TRP A 15 22.56 -41.88 2.53
CA TRP A 15 22.11 -43.15 1.97
C TRP A 15 23.30 -43.99 1.49
N SER A 16 24.26 -43.39 0.77
CA SER A 16 25.45 -44.11 0.27
C SER A 16 26.43 -44.55 1.35
N SER A 17 26.50 -43.81 2.47
CA SER A 17 27.40 -44.10 3.60
C SER A 17 26.83 -45.16 4.53
N VAL A 18 25.50 -45.24 4.67
CA VAL A 18 24.81 -46.26 5.48
C VAL A 18 24.67 -47.61 4.75
N PHE A 19 24.54 -47.62 3.41
CA PHE A 19 24.24 -48.84 2.65
C PHE A 19 25.37 -49.33 1.71
N GLY A 20 26.53 -48.67 1.71
CA GLY A 20 27.70 -49.09 0.93
C GLY A 20 27.58 -48.85 -0.60
N ARG A 21 28.68 -49.13 -1.32
CA ARG A 21 28.98 -48.65 -2.69
C ARG A 21 28.13 -49.18 -3.86
N LYS A 22 26.98 -49.83 -3.65
CA LYS A 22 26.13 -50.30 -4.76
C LYS A 22 24.68 -49.84 -4.62
N THR A 23 24.49 -48.53 -4.72
CA THR A 23 23.17 -47.89 -4.90
C THR A 23 23.13 -47.02 -6.16
N SER A 24 23.57 -47.57 -7.29
CA SER A 24 23.53 -46.87 -8.59
C SER A 24 22.10 -46.54 -9.04
N GLU A 25 21.09 -47.28 -8.56
CA GLU A 25 19.69 -47.09 -8.95
C GLU A 25 18.96 -46.01 -8.15
N PHE A 26 19.26 -45.87 -6.84
CA PHE A 26 18.71 -44.78 -6.02
C PHE A 26 19.32 -43.44 -6.44
N HIS A 27 20.65 -43.35 -6.59
CA HIS A 27 21.31 -42.16 -7.14
C HIS A 27 20.72 -41.78 -8.51
N ARG A 28 20.49 -42.74 -9.40
CA ARG A 28 19.88 -42.47 -10.71
C ARG A 28 18.42 -42.02 -10.63
N LYS A 29 17.65 -42.45 -9.63
CA LYS A 29 16.25 -42.03 -9.42
C LYS A 29 16.16 -40.66 -8.73
N THR A 30 16.96 -40.40 -7.70
CA THR A 30 17.06 -39.06 -7.09
C THR A 30 17.65 -38.05 -8.07
N ASP A 31 18.71 -38.39 -8.80
CA ASP A 31 19.26 -37.50 -9.83
C ASP A 31 18.22 -37.21 -10.91
N LYS A 32 17.42 -38.19 -11.35
CA LYS A 32 16.33 -37.93 -12.32
C LYS A 32 15.26 -36.98 -11.77
N VAL A 33 14.86 -37.12 -10.50
CA VAL A 33 13.89 -36.23 -9.85
C VAL A 33 14.45 -34.82 -9.70
N PHE A 34 15.71 -34.67 -9.25
CA PHE A 34 16.33 -33.36 -9.08
C PHE A 34 16.72 -32.70 -10.41
N THR A 35 17.14 -33.46 -11.43
CA THR A 35 17.34 -32.95 -12.79
C THR A 35 16.01 -32.48 -13.40
N ALA A 36 14.90 -33.15 -13.14
CA ALA A 36 13.58 -32.72 -13.58
C ALA A 36 13.09 -31.45 -12.85
N ILE A 37 13.45 -31.27 -11.58
CA ILE A 37 13.18 -30.05 -10.80
C ILE A 37 14.06 -28.89 -11.30
N ASP A 38 15.34 -29.14 -11.60
CA ASP A 38 16.25 -28.15 -12.19
C ASP A 38 15.79 -27.71 -13.59
N HIS A 39 15.36 -28.63 -14.45
CA HIS A 39 14.82 -28.32 -15.78
C HIS A 39 13.53 -27.49 -15.70
N LYS A 40 12.63 -27.78 -14.74
CA LYS A 40 11.43 -26.97 -14.48
C LYS A 40 11.76 -25.59 -13.90
N ALA A 41 12.78 -25.50 -13.05
CA ALA A 41 13.23 -24.24 -12.47
C ALA A 41 13.96 -23.34 -13.49
N GLU A 42 14.70 -23.92 -14.44
CA GLU A 42 15.29 -23.20 -15.59
C GLU A 42 14.20 -22.70 -16.54
N HIS A 43 13.19 -23.52 -16.87
CA HIS A 43 12.06 -23.07 -17.71
C HIS A 43 11.22 -21.98 -17.02
N SER A 44 11.11 -22.01 -15.68
CA SER A 44 10.47 -20.94 -14.89
C SER A 44 11.31 -19.66 -14.80
N ARG A 45 12.65 -19.78 -14.78
CA ARG A 45 13.57 -18.64 -14.87
C ARG A 45 13.57 -18.00 -16.25
N ASP A 46 13.56 -18.78 -17.32
CA ASP A 46 13.50 -18.27 -18.68
C ASP A 46 12.17 -17.58 -18.96
N ALA A 47 11.05 -18.09 -18.42
CA ALA A 47 9.76 -17.41 -18.44
C ALA A 47 9.77 -16.06 -17.68
N ARG A 48 10.51 -15.96 -16.56
CA ARG A 48 10.71 -14.69 -15.82
C ARG A 48 11.67 -13.72 -16.50
N ILE A 49 12.66 -14.21 -17.25
CA ILE A 49 13.60 -13.37 -18.02
C ILE A 49 12.89 -12.78 -19.24
N TRP A 50 12.05 -13.57 -19.92
CA TRP A 50 11.22 -13.06 -21.02
C TRP A 50 10.14 -12.07 -20.56
N SER A 51 9.61 -12.21 -19.34
CA SER A 51 8.70 -11.24 -18.72
C SER A 51 9.37 -9.92 -18.30
N LYS A 52 10.70 -9.89 -18.11
CA LYS A 52 11.45 -8.68 -17.71
C LYS A 52 12.07 -7.91 -18.88
N CYS A 53 12.10 -8.50 -20.08
CA CYS A 53 12.66 -7.84 -21.28
C CYS A 53 11.64 -6.97 -22.04
N SER A 54 10.39 -6.82 -21.58
CA SER A 54 9.34 -6.08 -22.30
C SER A 54 8.91 -4.75 -21.67
N ALA A 55 9.62 -4.21 -20.68
CA ALA A 55 9.26 -2.93 -20.09
C ALA A 55 10.48 -2.04 -19.80
N THR A 56 10.78 -1.14 -20.74
CA THR A 56 11.40 0.16 -20.42
C THR A 56 10.32 1.22 -20.51
N PRO A 57 10.30 2.20 -19.58
CA PRO A 57 10.60 3.55 -20.04
C PRO A 57 11.55 4.33 -19.11
N ARG A 58 11.99 5.42 -19.73
CA ARG A 58 13.08 6.34 -19.40
C ARG A 58 12.94 7.07 -18.07
N GLU A 59 14.12 7.40 -17.55
CA GLU A 59 14.43 8.37 -16.51
C GLU A 59 13.75 9.73 -16.72
N THR A 60 13.20 10.29 -15.65
CA THR A 60 13.35 11.71 -15.31
C THR A 60 13.38 11.85 -13.79
N GLY A 61 14.44 12.45 -13.26
CA GLY A 61 14.64 12.64 -11.83
C GLY A 61 13.88 13.86 -11.30
N LEU A 62 13.54 13.84 -10.02
CA LEU A 62 13.37 15.06 -9.22
C LEU A 62 13.47 14.78 -7.71
N LYS A 63 14.46 15.48 -7.17
CA LYS A 63 14.81 15.89 -5.81
C LYS A 63 13.79 15.67 -4.68
N THR A 64 14.34 15.11 -3.61
CA THR A 64 13.92 15.13 -2.21
C THR A 64 13.70 16.54 -1.65
N LEU A 65 12.66 16.71 -0.84
CA LEU A 65 12.54 17.78 0.16
C LEU A 65 11.81 17.26 1.41
N ASN A 66 12.51 17.36 2.54
CA ASN A 66 12.04 17.12 3.90
C ASN A 66 11.23 18.32 4.42
N SER A 67 10.17 18.07 5.19
CA SER A 67 9.73 18.85 6.37
C SER A 67 8.65 18.04 7.09
N SER A 68 8.88 17.55 8.31
CA SER A 68 8.77 18.25 9.61
C SER A 68 7.33 18.71 9.89
N ILE A 69 6.56 17.86 10.58
CA ILE A 69 5.24 18.19 11.14
C ILE A 69 5.43 18.47 12.63
N GLU A 70 5.21 19.72 13.02
CA GLU A 70 4.99 20.13 14.40
C GLU A 70 3.52 19.90 14.76
N VAL A 71 3.29 19.25 15.90
CA VAL A 71 1.98 18.98 16.47
C VAL A 71 1.71 20.05 17.54
N THR A 72 0.76 20.94 17.30
CA THR A 72 0.19 21.82 18.32
C THR A 72 -1.18 21.30 18.75
N THR A 73 -1.27 20.95 20.03
CA THR A 73 -2.48 20.57 20.76
C THR A 73 -3.14 21.79 21.42
N VAL A 74 -4.42 22.00 21.15
CA VAL A 74 -5.41 22.76 21.95
C VAL A 74 -6.76 22.08 21.60
N GLY A 75 -7.65 21.63 22.47
CA GLY A 75 -7.99 22.05 23.82
C GLY A 75 -9.46 22.50 23.81
N ASP A 76 -10.31 21.70 24.49
CA ASP A 76 -11.60 22.05 25.11
C ASP A 76 -12.96 21.87 24.38
N SER A 77 -13.66 20.85 24.89
CA SER A 77 -14.92 20.91 25.65
C SER A 77 -16.31 20.89 24.95
N ASP A 78 -17.06 19.85 25.35
CA ASP A 78 -18.46 19.80 25.78
C ASP A 78 -19.58 20.32 24.87
N SER A 79 -20.51 19.41 24.54
CA SER A 79 -21.93 19.54 24.96
C SER A 79 -22.75 18.29 24.60
N ALA A 80 -23.49 17.82 25.60
CA ALA A 80 -24.47 16.74 25.54
C ALA A 80 -25.80 17.19 24.92
N ALA A 81 -26.50 16.29 24.24
CA ALA A 81 -27.96 16.20 24.28
C ALA A 81 -28.46 14.86 23.68
N SER A 82 -29.04 14.07 24.57
CA SER A 82 -29.91 12.91 24.35
C SER A 82 -31.19 13.25 23.58
N TYR A 83 -31.64 12.38 22.68
CA TYR A 83 -33.06 12.17 22.41
C TYR A 83 -33.36 10.70 22.09
N SER A 84 -34.37 10.20 22.79
CA SER A 84 -34.93 8.86 22.77
C SER A 84 -36.33 8.86 22.12
N SER A 85 -36.62 7.89 21.26
CA SER A 85 -37.98 7.38 20.95
C SER A 85 -37.85 6.27 19.89
N SER A 86 -37.95 4.98 20.21
CA SER A 86 -39.18 4.18 20.43
C SER A 86 -40.19 4.24 19.28
N SER A 87 -40.30 3.14 18.50
CA SER A 87 -41.56 2.45 18.11
C SER A 87 -41.25 1.27 17.16
N ARG A 88 -41.56 0.04 17.57
CA ARG A 88 -41.74 -1.18 16.74
C ARG A 88 -43.20 -1.23 16.19
N PRO A 89 -43.68 -2.34 15.59
CA PRO A 89 -43.31 -3.00 14.33
C PRO A 89 -44.53 -3.19 13.41
N VAL A 90 -44.35 -3.64 12.16
CA VAL A 90 -45.44 -4.27 11.38
C VAL A 90 -44.93 -5.52 10.69
N GLU A 91 -45.52 -6.65 11.07
CA GLU A 91 -45.46 -7.94 10.38
C GLU A 91 -46.19 -7.87 9.03
N SER A 92 -45.68 -8.55 8.00
CA SER A 92 -46.58 -9.22 7.05
C SER A 92 -45.94 -10.49 6.48
N LYS A 93 -46.77 -11.52 6.49
CA LYS A 93 -46.52 -12.91 6.08
C LYS A 93 -46.68 -13.02 4.56
N GLY A 94 -45.84 -13.83 3.91
CA GLY A 94 -46.03 -14.25 2.53
C GLY A 94 -45.19 -15.49 2.22
N LYS A 95 -45.87 -16.57 1.87
CA LYS A 95 -45.42 -17.98 1.80
C LYS A 95 -44.77 -18.36 0.45
N PRO A 96 -44.27 -19.61 0.29
CA PRO A 96 -43.13 -19.96 -0.57
C PRO A 96 -43.55 -20.46 -1.96
N PHE A 97 -42.58 -20.47 -2.89
CA PHE A 97 -42.68 -21.26 -4.11
C PHE A 97 -41.72 -22.45 -4.06
N SER A 98 -42.32 -23.63 -4.11
CA SER A 98 -41.72 -24.93 -4.43
C SER A 98 -41.74 -25.16 -5.94
N GLY A 99 -40.69 -25.78 -6.47
CA GLY A 99 -40.68 -26.33 -7.83
C GLY A 99 -39.54 -27.35 -7.97
N SER A 100 -39.90 -28.62 -7.85
CA SER A 100 -39.05 -29.80 -8.01
C SER A 100 -39.28 -30.49 -9.36
N HIS A 101 -38.32 -31.37 -9.72
CA HIS A 101 -38.37 -32.43 -10.75
C HIS A 101 -38.04 -31.98 -12.20
N HIS A 102 -37.25 -32.69 -13.02
CA HIS A 102 -37.02 -34.13 -13.15
C HIS A 102 -35.63 -34.52 -13.73
N HIS A 103 -35.17 -35.68 -13.23
CA HIS A 103 -34.44 -36.81 -13.83
C HIS A 103 -33.73 -36.76 -15.21
N SER A 104 -32.52 -37.35 -15.15
CA SER A 104 -31.62 -38.06 -16.09
C SER A 104 -32.28 -38.93 -17.19
N PRO A 105 -31.58 -39.76 -18.00
CA PRO A 105 -30.14 -40.00 -18.26
C PRO A 105 -29.81 -40.14 -19.78
N LEU A 106 -28.56 -40.49 -20.16
CA LEU A 106 -28.13 -41.31 -21.35
C LEU A 106 -26.60 -41.12 -21.52
N LEU A 107 -25.75 -42.09 -21.17
CA LEU A 107 -25.25 -43.24 -21.96
C LEU A 107 -24.36 -42.89 -23.17
N CYS A 108 -23.07 -43.21 -22.99
CA CYS A 108 -22.05 -43.72 -23.91
C CYS A 108 -21.92 -43.15 -25.33
N GLN A 109 -20.73 -42.63 -25.63
CA GLN A 109 -19.88 -43.24 -26.67
C GLN A 109 -18.39 -42.95 -26.41
N ASN A 110 -17.62 -44.02 -26.59
CA ASN A 110 -16.17 -44.10 -26.52
C ASN A 110 -15.52 -43.34 -27.67
N GLU A 111 -14.30 -42.82 -27.47
CA GLU A 111 -13.14 -43.23 -28.28
C GLU A 111 -11.83 -42.82 -27.58
N SER A 112 -10.94 -43.82 -27.50
CA SER A 112 -9.57 -43.78 -26.98
C SER A 112 -8.66 -42.97 -27.92
N PRO A 113 -7.49 -42.49 -27.46
CA PRO A 113 -6.33 -43.30 -27.77
C PRO A 113 -5.38 -43.52 -26.60
N ASP A 114 -4.68 -44.63 -26.75
CA ASP A 114 -3.73 -45.26 -25.85
C ASP A 114 -2.67 -44.31 -25.28
N ASP A 115 -2.38 -44.48 -23.98
CA ASP A 115 -1.01 -44.39 -23.48
C ASP A 115 -0.92 -45.16 -22.15
N GLU A 116 -0.34 -46.35 -22.24
CA GLU A 116 0.01 -47.21 -21.12
C GLU A 116 0.97 -46.48 -20.16
N LYS A 117 0.47 -46.10 -18.98
CA LYS A 117 1.32 -45.90 -17.80
C LYS A 117 1.13 -47.08 -16.86
N GLY A 118 1.91 -48.13 -17.13
CA GLY A 118 2.13 -49.23 -16.20
C GLY A 118 2.62 -48.70 -14.86
N VAL A 119 1.81 -48.91 -13.82
CA VAL A 119 2.24 -48.81 -12.43
C VAL A 119 3.08 -50.05 -12.14
N TYR A 120 4.40 -49.93 -12.22
CA TYR A 120 5.30 -50.99 -11.80
C TYR A 120 5.36 -51.03 -10.26
N PHE A 121 4.59 -51.93 -9.66
CA PHE A 121 4.89 -52.43 -8.33
C PHE A 121 6.08 -53.39 -8.45
N PHE A 122 7.25 -52.98 -7.97
CA PHE A 122 8.35 -53.90 -7.71
C PHE A 122 8.24 -54.39 -6.26
N PRO A 123 7.99 -55.68 -6.00
CA PRO A 123 8.28 -56.23 -4.69
C PRO A 123 9.81 -56.22 -4.54
N LEU A 124 10.33 -55.44 -3.58
CA LEU A 124 11.71 -55.63 -3.15
C LEU A 124 11.78 -56.99 -2.45
N GLU A 125 12.36 -57.97 -3.13
CA GLU A 125 12.65 -59.26 -2.54
C GLU A 125 13.65 -59.08 -1.38
N SER A 126 13.21 -59.48 -0.20
CA SER A 126 13.95 -59.41 1.08
C SER A 126 15.27 -60.20 1.13
N THR A 127 15.60 -60.94 0.06
CA THR A 127 16.76 -61.84 -0.01
C THR A 127 18.07 -61.10 -0.32
N LEU A 128 18.02 -59.99 -1.05
CA LEU A 128 19.24 -59.26 -1.48
C LEU A 128 19.95 -58.52 -0.34
N LEU A 129 19.23 -58.11 0.71
CA LEU A 129 19.80 -57.46 1.89
C LEU A 129 20.48 -58.46 2.83
N ALA A 130 20.01 -59.71 2.86
CA ALA A 130 20.56 -60.78 3.68
C ALA A 130 21.91 -61.31 3.15
N ASP A 131 22.11 -61.27 1.82
CA ASP A 131 23.37 -61.66 1.20
C ASP A 131 24.45 -60.56 1.27
N LEU A 132 24.05 -59.28 1.31
CA LEU A 132 24.99 -58.14 1.43
C LEU A 132 25.65 -58.01 2.80
N LEU A 133 25.03 -58.54 3.86
CA LEU A 133 25.56 -58.50 5.23
C LEU A 133 26.57 -59.62 5.52
N LYS A 134 26.70 -60.63 4.65
CA LYS A 134 27.67 -61.73 4.79
C LYS A 134 29.09 -61.38 4.31
N GLU A 135 29.26 -60.36 3.46
CA GLU A 135 30.54 -60.07 2.79
C GLU A 135 31.30 -58.84 3.34
N GLY A 136 30.78 -58.14 4.35
CA GLY A 136 31.45 -56.99 4.95
C GLY A 136 32.53 -57.39 5.94
N SER A 137 33.81 -57.27 5.57
CA SER A 137 34.93 -57.36 6.51
C SER A 137 34.98 -56.11 7.39
N TRP A 138 34.53 -56.22 8.64
CA TRP A 138 34.67 -55.16 9.65
C TRP A 138 35.96 -55.42 10.44
N HIS A 139 37.02 -54.66 10.15
CA HIS A 139 38.23 -54.69 10.98
C HIS A 139 37.96 -53.95 12.30
N CYS A 140 37.71 -54.73 13.36
CA CYS A 140 37.66 -54.27 14.73
C CYS A 140 39.06 -54.39 15.34
N ASN A 141 39.70 -53.25 15.61
CA ASN A 141 40.90 -53.19 16.44
C ASN A 141 40.53 -52.48 17.75
N GLN A 142 40.15 -53.24 18.78
CA GLN A 142 40.72 -53.14 20.14
C GLN A 142 40.12 -54.20 21.10
N PRO A 143 40.87 -54.60 22.15
CA PRO A 143 40.52 -55.73 22.99
C PRO A 143 39.59 -55.36 24.15
N VAL A 144 38.89 -56.40 24.61
CA VAL A 144 37.99 -56.50 25.76
C VAL A 144 38.55 -55.79 26.99
N GLY A 145 37.89 -54.72 27.45
CA GLY A 145 38.23 -54.10 28.74
C GLY A 145 37.77 -52.67 29.05
N SER A 146 36.97 -51.98 28.24
CA SER A 146 36.44 -50.65 28.60
C SER A 146 34.92 -50.70 28.85
N THR A 147 34.50 -50.24 30.03
CA THR A 147 33.10 -50.08 30.45
C THR A 147 32.51 -48.73 30.05
N GLU A 148 33.15 -48.01 29.13
CA GLU A 148 32.60 -46.78 28.56
C GLU A 148 31.89 -47.10 27.25
N SER A 149 30.56 -46.93 27.30
CA SER A 149 29.67 -47.00 26.17
C SER A 149 30.01 -45.84 25.22
N ASP A 150 30.94 -46.08 24.29
CA ASP A 150 31.13 -45.21 23.13
C ASP A 150 29.93 -45.36 22.19
N SER A 151 28.87 -44.60 22.48
CA SER A 151 27.76 -44.41 21.55
C SER A 151 28.28 -43.64 20.35
N TYR A 152 28.51 -44.33 19.22
CA TYR A 152 28.83 -43.65 17.97
C TYR A 152 27.67 -42.72 17.57
N GLU A 153 27.96 -41.43 17.53
CA GLU A 153 26.98 -40.37 17.25
C GLU A 153 26.50 -40.42 15.79
N PHE A 154 25.39 -41.12 15.56
CA PHE A 154 24.53 -40.94 14.38
C PHE A 154 23.73 -39.62 14.40
N THR A 155 24.06 -38.69 15.31
CA THR A 155 23.33 -37.46 15.62
C THR A 155 23.52 -36.35 14.57
N ILE A 156 24.69 -36.31 13.94
CA ILE A 156 25.13 -35.20 13.05
C ILE A 156 24.22 -35.02 11.82
N PRO A 157 23.77 -36.06 11.10
CA PRO A 157 23.06 -35.86 9.83
C PRO A 157 21.59 -35.46 9.99
N LEU A 158 20.94 -35.82 11.11
CA LEU A 158 19.57 -35.41 11.42
C LEU A 158 19.49 -33.92 11.79
N MET A 159 20.52 -33.37 12.44
CA MET A 159 20.58 -31.96 12.81
C MET A 159 20.76 -31.01 11.61
N ILE A 160 21.40 -31.48 10.53
CA ILE A 160 21.58 -30.68 9.30
C ILE A 160 20.24 -30.46 8.59
N LEU A 161 19.39 -31.48 8.55
CA LEU A 161 18.04 -31.41 7.97
C LEU A 161 17.11 -30.47 8.74
N GLU A 162 17.21 -30.38 10.08
CA GLU A 162 16.42 -29.43 10.87
C GLU A 162 16.74 -27.98 10.50
N LYS A 163 18.04 -27.65 10.43
CA LYS A 163 18.51 -26.29 10.15
C LYS A 163 18.14 -25.82 8.74
N GLU A 164 18.18 -26.73 7.77
CA GLU A 164 17.84 -26.35 6.38
C GLU A 164 16.34 -26.11 6.16
N ILE A 165 15.47 -26.61 7.06
CA ILE A 165 14.01 -26.37 7.03
C ILE A 165 13.62 -25.11 7.78
N GLU A 166 14.29 -24.81 8.91
CA GLU A 166 14.20 -23.50 9.57
C GLU A 166 14.57 -22.36 8.60
N GLU A 167 15.48 -22.63 7.67
CA GLU A 167 15.90 -21.67 6.63
C GLU A 167 15.07 -21.73 5.32
N LEU A 168 14.09 -22.64 5.20
CA LEU A 168 13.23 -22.75 4.02
C LEU A 168 12.03 -21.80 4.16
N ASP A 169 12.18 -20.61 3.58
CA ASP A 169 11.13 -19.60 3.49
C ASP A 169 10.12 -19.94 2.38
N ILE A 170 8.83 -20.02 2.74
CA ILE A 170 7.70 -20.29 1.84
C ILE A 170 7.62 -19.22 0.74
N THR A 171 7.94 -17.96 1.06
CA THR A 171 7.87 -16.85 0.10
C THR A 171 8.97 -16.95 -0.97
N ALA A 172 10.14 -17.49 -0.61
CA ALA A 172 11.27 -17.64 -1.51
C ALA A 172 11.13 -18.84 -2.45
N VAL A 173 10.51 -19.92 -1.99
CA VAL A 173 10.47 -21.21 -2.70
C VAL A 173 9.11 -21.47 -3.38
N GLY A 174 8.06 -20.80 -2.91
CA GLY A 174 6.68 -20.99 -3.35
C GLY A 174 5.99 -22.13 -2.63
N LEU A 175 4.69 -21.96 -2.35
CA LEU A 175 3.90 -22.89 -1.53
C LEU A 175 3.87 -24.31 -2.08
N GLU A 176 3.63 -24.50 -3.39
CA GLU A 176 3.54 -25.83 -4.00
C GLU A 176 4.86 -26.61 -3.85
N THR A 177 5.98 -25.95 -4.11
CA THR A 177 7.32 -26.52 -3.93
C THR A 177 7.57 -26.83 -2.46
N TYR A 178 7.14 -25.95 -1.54
CA TYR A 178 7.28 -26.15 -0.10
C TYR A 178 6.52 -27.40 0.37
N VAL A 179 5.24 -27.54 -0.02
CA VAL A 179 4.40 -28.70 0.28
C VAL A 179 4.97 -29.99 -0.30
N SER A 180 5.48 -29.95 -1.54
CA SER A 180 6.15 -31.09 -2.18
C SER A 180 7.42 -31.52 -1.44
N CYS A 181 8.19 -30.55 -0.91
CA CYS A 181 9.35 -30.85 -0.07
C CYS A 181 8.93 -31.56 1.22
N ILE A 182 7.88 -31.09 1.91
CA ILE A 182 7.36 -31.74 3.12
C ILE A 182 6.94 -33.19 2.82
N HIS A 183 6.19 -33.43 1.75
CA HIS A 183 5.77 -34.78 1.33
C HIS A 183 6.97 -35.69 1.05
N THR A 184 7.97 -35.19 0.32
CA THR A 184 9.19 -35.95 0.02
C THR A 184 9.96 -36.30 1.29
N MET A 185 10.01 -35.36 2.22
CA MET A 185 10.67 -35.53 3.52
C MET A 185 9.93 -36.51 4.43
N ASP A 186 8.59 -36.58 4.37
CA ASP A 186 7.79 -37.58 5.07
C ASP A 186 7.98 -38.98 4.49
N LEU A 187 8.06 -39.11 3.16
CA LEU A 187 8.37 -40.38 2.51
C LEU A 187 9.77 -40.87 2.88
N ALA A 188 10.77 -40.00 2.83
CA ALA A 188 12.14 -40.32 3.24
C ALA A 188 12.19 -40.77 4.70
N GLN A 189 11.45 -40.11 5.58
CA GLN A 189 11.37 -40.50 7.00
C GLN A 189 10.77 -41.89 7.19
N ARG A 190 9.66 -42.20 6.51
CA ARG A 190 9.03 -43.53 6.61
C ARG A 190 9.99 -44.62 6.20
N GLU A 191 10.78 -44.39 5.16
CA GLU A 191 11.76 -45.36 4.69
C GLU A 191 12.94 -45.50 5.66
N ILE A 192 13.44 -44.40 6.23
CA ILE A 192 14.48 -44.44 7.29
C ILE A 192 13.98 -45.26 8.49
N LEU A 193 12.76 -45.03 8.96
CA LEU A 193 12.20 -45.78 10.08
C LEU A 193 12.02 -47.27 9.74
N ARG A 194 11.56 -47.59 8.52
CA ARG A 194 11.44 -48.97 8.05
C ARG A 194 12.77 -49.71 8.04
N VAL A 195 13.84 -49.05 7.61
CA VAL A 195 15.20 -49.59 7.65
C VAL A 195 15.63 -49.81 9.09
N ILE A 196 15.45 -48.80 9.96
CA ILE A 196 15.84 -48.90 11.37
C ILE A 196 15.11 -50.08 12.03
N GLU A 197 13.83 -50.25 11.73
CA GLU A 197 13.00 -51.35 12.23
C GLU A 197 13.43 -52.71 11.67
N SER A 198 13.93 -52.78 10.43
CA SER A 198 14.38 -54.05 9.82
C SER A 198 15.75 -54.52 10.33
N ILE A 199 16.63 -53.60 10.74
CA ILE A 199 17.95 -53.94 11.32
C ILE A 199 17.93 -54.06 12.84
N HIS A 200 16.86 -53.60 13.49
CA HIS A 200 16.71 -53.74 14.93
C HIS A 200 16.66 -55.23 15.33
N CYS A 201 17.37 -55.60 16.39
CA CYS A 201 17.53 -56.97 16.87
C CYS A 201 18.25 -57.90 15.88
N MET A 202 18.87 -57.36 14.82
CA MET A 202 19.71 -58.13 13.93
C MET A 202 21.01 -58.50 14.65
N ASN A 203 21.41 -59.77 14.52
CA ASN A 203 22.65 -60.27 15.10
C ASN A 203 23.83 -59.98 14.16
N VAL A 204 24.88 -59.37 14.68
CA VAL A 204 26.15 -59.14 13.97
C VAL A 204 27.17 -60.13 14.51
N GLY A 205 27.39 -61.20 13.76
CA GLY A 205 28.13 -62.37 14.24
C GLY A 205 27.34 -63.16 15.29
N SER A 206 28.05 -63.87 16.19
CA SER A 206 27.44 -64.67 17.27
C SER A 206 27.35 -63.96 18.63
N LEU A 207 27.86 -62.73 18.73
CA LEU A 207 28.12 -62.08 20.02
C LEU A 207 27.39 -60.73 20.21
N PHE A 208 26.87 -60.12 19.14
CA PHE A 208 26.29 -58.78 19.22
C PHE A 208 24.89 -58.74 18.59
N THR A 209 23.99 -58.00 19.24
CA THR A 209 22.64 -57.71 18.75
C THR A 209 22.47 -56.20 18.65
N LEU A 210 21.96 -55.69 17.53
CA LEU A 210 21.79 -54.26 17.31
C LEU A 210 20.54 -53.70 18.02
N GLY A 211 20.75 -52.79 18.97
CA GLY A 211 19.69 -52.00 19.60
C GLY A 211 19.50 -50.66 18.90
N CYS A 212 18.45 -50.51 18.10
CA CYS A 212 18.21 -49.30 17.30
C CYS A 212 17.09 -48.41 17.86
N GLU A 213 16.56 -48.73 19.05
CA GLU A 213 15.42 -48.02 19.65
C GLU A 213 15.68 -46.51 19.85
N GLN A 214 16.88 -46.14 20.31
CA GLN A 214 17.25 -44.75 20.52
C GLN A 214 17.32 -43.96 19.20
N VAL A 215 17.85 -44.60 18.15
CA VAL A 215 17.92 -44.00 16.80
C VAL A 215 16.52 -43.86 16.21
N ALA A 216 15.66 -44.87 16.35
CA ALA A 216 14.27 -44.79 15.93
C ALA A 216 13.52 -43.67 16.66
N LYS A 217 13.73 -43.54 17.98
CA LYS A 217 13.14 -42.47 18.80
C LYS A 217 13.60 -41.09 18.34
N LEU A 218 14.92 -40.90 18.13
CA LEU A 218 15.46 -39.63 17.66
C LEU A 218 14.93 -39.27 16.27
N ALA A 219 14.90 -40.24 15.34
CA ALA A 219 14.36 -40.03 13.99
C ALA A 219 12.89 -39.59 14.03
N ARG A 220 12.06 -40.22 14.87
CA ARG A 220 10.66 -39.82 15.08
C ARG A 220 10.55 -38.41 15.67
N GLN A 221 11.38 -38.07 16.65
CA GLN A 221 11.38 -36.73 17.27
C GLN A 221 11.74 -35.63 16.29
N VAL A 222 12.81 -35.82 15.50
CA VAL A 222 13.25 -34.87 14.47
C VAL A 222 12.16 -34.68 13.41
N SER A 223 11.54 -35.77 12.95
CA SER A 223 10.43 -35.68 12.00
C SER A 223 9.22 -34.95 12.58
N ALA A 224 8.85 -35.21 13.83
CA ALA A 224 7.72 -34.55 14.48
C ALA A 224 7.98 -33.04 14.63
N LYS A 225 9.18 -32.66 15.08
CA LYS A 225 9.61 -31.26 15.20
C LYS A 225 9.60 -30.56 13.85
N ARG A 226 10.19 -31.18 12.83
CA ARG A 226 10.16 -30.68 11.44
C ARG A 226 8.75 -30.43 10.95
N ASN A 227 7.89 -31.43 11.03
CA ASN A 227 6.54 -31.32 10.50
C ASN A 227 5.77 -30.25 11.25
N SER A 228 5.91 -30.19 12.59
CA SER A 228 5.34 -29.11 13.40
C SER A 228 5.79 -27.72 12.92
N LEU A 229 7.08 -27.54 12.65
CA LEU A 229 7.61 -26.25 12.18
C LEU A 229 7.12 -25.91 10.77
N ALA A 230 7.16 -26.87 9.85
CA ALA A 230 6.73 -26.64 8.47
C ALA A 230 5.23 -26.30 8.39
N LEU A 231 4.40 -26.96 9.19
CA LEU A 231 2.98 -26.65 9.32
C LEU A 231 2.74 -25.29 9.97
N GLN A 232 3.53 -24.94 11.00
CA GLN A 232 3.46 -23.63 11.64
C GLN A 232 3.78 -22.51 10.63
N ASN A 233 4.80 -22.69 9.79
CA ASN A 233 5.14 -21.71 8.76
C ASN A 233 4.00 -21.48 7.76
N ILE A 234 3.30 -22.55 7.34
CA ILE A 234 2.14 -22.43 6.44
C ILE A 234 1.00 -21.69 7.14
N ARG A 235 0.73 -22.00 8.41
CA ARG A 235 -0.29 -21.30 9.22
C ARG A 235 0.03 -19.82 9.39
N ASP A 236 1.28 -19.49 9.69
CA ASP A 236 1.71 -18.11 9.87
C ASP A 236 1.56 -17.32 8.55
N ALA A 237 1.96 -17.90 7.42
CA ALA A 237 1.77 -17.31 6.11
C ALA A 237 0.28 -17.13 5.75
N ALA A 238 -0.57 -18.10 6.09
CA ALA A 238 -2.02 -18.00 5.90
C ALA A 238 -2.63 -16.86 6.72
N ASN A 239 -2.28 -16.79 8.01
CA ASN A 239 -2.76 -15.76 8.92
C ASN A 239 -2.28 -14.35 8.51
N GLU A 240 -1.03 -14.23 8.07
CA GLU A 240 -0.50 -12.97 7.54
C GLU A 240 -1.25 -12.51 6.29
N ALA A 241 -1.50 -13.43 5.35
CA ALA A 241 -2.27 -13.15 4.14
C ALA A 241 -3.71 -12.72 4.47
N VAL A 242 -4.37 -13.38 5.43
CA VAL A 242 -5.70 -13.02 5.95
C VAL A 242 -5.67 -11.60 6.54
N MET A 243 -4.73 -11.29 7.43
CA MET A 243 -4.62 -9.95 8.03
C MET A 243 -4.35 -8.86 6.98
N HIS A 244 -3.51 -9.14 6.00
CA HIS A 244 -3.21 -8.19 4.93
C HIS A 244 -4.44 -7.92 4.05
N LEU A 245 -5.19 -8.95 3.67
CA LEU A 245 -6.42 -8.78 2.90
C LEU A 245 -7.50 -8.04 3.71
N MET A 246 -7.64 -8.32 5.00
CA MET A 246 -8.53 -7.57 5.89
C MET A 246 -8.22 -6.07 5.90
N LYS A 247 -6.94 -5.69 6.00
CA LYS A 247 -6.54 -4.28 5.95
C LYS A 247 -6.88 -3.60 4.63
N CYS A 248 -6.71 -4.31 3.51
CA CYS A 248 -7.12 -3.79 2.19
C CYS A 248 -8.64 -3.59 2.12
N LEU A 249 -9.41 -4.57 2.59
CA LEU A 249 -10.88 -4.48 2.62
C LEU A 249 -11.36 -3.32 3.50
N GLU A 250 -10.76 -3.12 4.67
CA GLU A 250 -11.09 -2.00 5.56
C GLU A 250 -10.78 -0.64 4.92
N ALA A 251 -9.71 -0.52 4.13
CA ALA A 251 -9.43 0.70 3.38
C ALA A 251 -10.51 0.97 2.32
N ASN A 252 -10.91 -0.06 1.58
CA ASN A 252 -11.94 0.01 0.55
C ASN A 252 -13.32 0.33 1.14
N GLU A 253 -13.65 -0.26 2.29
CA GLU A 253 -14.89 0.00 3.02
C GLU A 253 -15.00 1.48 3.43
N ARG A 254 -13.91 2.11 3.90
CA ARG A 254 -13.91 3.54 4.25
C ARG A 254 -14.25 4.45 3.08
N VAL A 255 -13.71 4.17 1.89
CA VAL A 255 -14.05 4.91 0.68
C VAL A 255 -15.54 4.74 0.37
N LEU A 256 -16.05 3.50 0.47
CA LEU A 256 -17.45 3.18 0.20
C LEU A 256 -18.44 3.73 1.23
N GLU A 257 -18.01 4.00 2.47
CA GLU A 257 -18.83 4.59 3.53
C GLU A 257 -19.15 6.08 3.31
N ALA A 258 -18.48 6.74 2.35
CA ALA A 258 -18.70 8.15 2.05
C ALA A 258 -20.22 8.50 1.91
N PRO A 259 -20.72 9.48 2.67
CA PRO A 259 -22.15 9.77 2.77
C PRO A 259 -22.65 10.58 1.57
N LEU A 260 -23.28 9.89 0.61
CA LEU A 260 -24.00 10.55 -0.49
C LEU A 260 -25.38 11.06 0.00
N PRO A 261 -25.78 12.32 -0.28
CA PRO A 261 -25.19 13.27 -1.24
C PRO A 261 -24.30 14.38 -0.65
N ASN A 262 -24.11 14.44 0.67
CA ASN A 262 -23.43 15.56 1.36
C ASN A 262 -21.89 15.43 1.39
N VAL A 263 -21.33 14.80 0.36
CA VAL A 263 -19.89 14.55 0.23
C VAL A 263 -19.20 15.76 -0.41
N SER A 264 -17.96 16.05 -0.03
CA SER A 264 -17.18 17.08 -0.71
C SER A 264 -16.87 16.68 -2.17
N PRO A 265 -16.66 17.64 -3.10
CA PRO A 265 -16.24 17.33 -4.47
C PRO A 265 -15.00 16.42 -4.54
N GLU A 266 -14.06 16.62 -3.62
CA GLU A 266 -12.81 15.86 -3.53
C GLU A 266 -13.06 14.40 -3.13
N GLU A 267 -13.81 14.17 -2.05
CA GLU A 267 -14.20 12.82 -1.61
C GLU A 267 -15.12 12.14 -2.63
N PHE A 268 -15.98 12.90 -3.33
CA PHE A 268 -16.82 12.38 -4.40
C PHE A 268 -15.99 11.84 -5.55
N ALA A 269 -14.95 12.57 -5.97
CA ALA A 269 -14.09 12.15 -7.05
C ALA A 269 -13.21 10.93 -6.68
N GLU A 270 -12.77 10.84 -5.42
CA GLU A 270 -12.12 9.64 -4.90
C GLU A 270 -13.05 8.43 -4.98
N LEU A 271 -14.29 8.57 -4.48
CA LEU A 271 -15.31 7.52 -4.56
C LEU A 271 -15.65 7.16 -6.02
N GLU A 272 -15.80 8.15 -6.90
CA GLU A 272 -16.08 7.93 -8.32
C GLU A 272 -14.95 7.16 -8.99
N SER A 273 -13.70 7.61 -8.82
CA SER A 273 -12.51 6.93 -9.34
C SER A 273 -12.39 5.50 -8.81
N PHE A 274 -12.63 5.29 -7.52
CA PHE A 274 -12.61 3.96 -6.91
C PHE A 274 -13.66 3.03 -7.52
N VAL A 275 -14.90 3.49 -7.67
CA VAL A 275 -16.01 2.66 -8.17
C VAL A 275 -15.92 2.40 -9.69
N GLU A 276 -15.39 3.36 -10.45
CA GLU A 276 -15.11 3.21 -11.89
C GLU A 276 -13.99 2.17 -12.13
N ASN A 277 -12.89 2.25 -11.37
CA ASN A 277 -11.72 1.39 -11.58
C ASN A 277 -11.75 0.08 -10.77
N TYR A 278 -12.80 -0.15 -9.97
CA TYR A 278 -12.86 -1.30 -9.06
C TYR A 278 -12.64 -2.64 -9.76
N GLU A 279 -13.32 -2.90 -10.88
CA GLU A 279 -13.21 -4.18 -11.61
C GLU A 279 -11.84 -4.37 -12.28
N GLU A 280 -11.20 -3.27 -12.67
CA GLU A 280 -9.96 -3.32 -13.45
C GLU A 280 -8.73 -3.49 -12.58
N GLU A 281 -8.68 -2.84 -11.42
CA GLU A 281 -7.51 -2.75 -10.55
C GLU A 281 -7.73 -3.45 -9.20
N GLU A 282 -8.75 -3.02 -8.46
CA GLU A 282 -8.97 -3.42 -7.06
C GLU A 282 -9.47 -4.86 -6.93
N GLU A 283 -10.52 -5.22 -7.64
CA GLU A 283 -11.16 -6.55 -7.57
C GLU A 283 -10.17 -7.66 -7.95
N LYS A 284 -9.39 -7.49 -9.02
CA LYS A 284 -8.37 -8.47 -9.44
C LYS A 284 -7.31 -8.66 -8.36
N THR A 285 -6.89 -7.57 -7.73
CA THR A 285 -5.89 -7.61 -6.64
C THR A 285 -6.45 -8.33 -5.42
N LEU A 286 -7.69 -8.05 -5.02
CA LEU A 286 -8.37 -8.72 -3.91
C LEU A 286 -8.61 -10.21 -4.20
N ILE A 287 -9.07 -10.57 -5.40
CA ILE A 287 -9.25 -11.96 -5.85
C ILE A 287 -7.93 -12.72 -5.78
N SER A 288 -6.83 -12.14 -6.28
CA SER A 288 -5.51 -12.78 -6.24
C SER A 288 -5.07 -13.09 -4.81
N LYS A 289 -5.28 -12.16 -3.87
CA LYS A 289 -5.00 -12.37 -2.44
C LYS A 289 -5.90 -13.43 -1.82
N LEU A 290 -7.19 -13.44 -2.16
CA LEU A 290 -8.16 -14.44 -1.70
C LEU A 290 -7.77 -15.84 -2.19
N GLU A 291 -7.38 -15.96 -3.46
CA GLU A 291 -6.87 -17.21 -4.03
C GLU A 291 -5.60 -17.68 -3.32
N GLN A 292 -4.68 -16.77 -2.98
CA GLN A 292 -3.48 -17.11 -2.23
C GLN A 292 -3.82 -17.70 -0.86
N ILE A 293 -4.74 -17.07 -0.11
CA ILE A 293 -5.23 -17.59 1.18
C ILE A 293 -5.84 -18.99 0.99
N ARG A 294 -6.68 -19.16 -0.04
CA ARG A 294 -7.30 -20.46 -0.36
C ARG A 294 -6.24 -21.54 -0.64
N ARG A 295 -5.14 -21.19 -1.31
CA ARG A 295 -4.04 -22.12 -1.56
C ARG A 295 -3.34 -22.53 -0.26
N TYR A 296 -3.13 -21.62 0.69
CA TYR A 296 -2.55 -21.97 1.99
C TYR A 296 -3.44 -22.92 2.79
N HIS A 297 -4.76 -22.67 2.84
CA HIS A 297 -5.68 -23.57 3.53
C HIS A 297 -5.74 -24.95 2.88
N ARG A 298 -5.80 -25.02 1.54
CA ARG A 298 -5.70 -26.31 0.81
C ARG A 298 -4.41 -27.06 1.11
N ALA A 299 -3.28 -26.35 1.18
CA ALA A 299 -2.01 -26.98 1.55
C ALA A 299 -2.03 -27.60 2.96
N LEU A 300 -2.71 -26.94 3.92
CA LEU A 300 -2.89 -27.50 5.26
C LEU A 300 -3.82 -28.74 5.23
N GLU A 301 -4.90 -28.69 4.44
CA GLU A 301 -5.80 -29.84 4.23
C GLU A 301 -5.09 -31.03 3.57
N ASP A 302 -4.30 -30.79 2.53
CA ASP A 302 -3.50 -31.79 1.81
C ASP A 302 -2.46 -32.45 2.72
N LEU A 303 -1.96 -31.71 3.72
CA LEU A 303 -1.06 -32.20 4.76
C LEU A 303 -1.81 -32.83 5.95
N HIS A 304 -3.12 -33.03 5.83
CA HIS A 304 -4.01 -33.61 6.85
C HIS A 304 -3.95 -32.88 8.19
N VAL A 305 -3.80 -31.57 8.15
CA VAL A 305 -3.78 -30.71 9.35
C VAL A 305 -5.19 -30.29 9.71
N GLU A 306 -5.57 -30.52 10.95
CA GLU A 306 -6.80 -29.95 11.52
C GLU A 306 -6.64 -28.43 11.64
N LEU A 307 -7.56 -27.70 11.01
CA LEU A 307 -7.69 -26.26 11.15
C LEU A 307 -8.44 -25.94 12.44
N SER A 308 -7.92 -24.99 13.20
CA SER A 308 -8.64 -24.45 14.36
C SER A 308 -9.85 -23.63 13.93
N ASP A 309 -10.86 -23.55 14.80
CA ASP A 309 -12.04 -22.70 14.59
C ASP A 309 -11.64 -21.25 14.27
N LYS A 310 -10.58 -20.74 14.90
CA LYS A 310 -10.07 -19.39 14.68
C LYS A 310 -9.56 -19.19 13.25
N GLU A 311 -8.78 -20.14 12.72
CA GLU A 311 -8.27 -20.09 11.36
C GLU A 311 -9.41 -20.17 10.34
N MET A 312 -10.37 -21.06 10.58
CA MET A 312 -11.52 -21.22 9.70
C MET A 312 -12.42 -19.98 9.72
N MET A 313 -12.67 -19.40 10.89
CA MET A 313 -13.42 -18.15 11.03
C MET A 313 -12.71 -16.98 10.35
N GLY A 314 -11.37 -16.89 10.44
CA GLY A 314 -10.59 -15.87 9.76
C GLY A 314 -10.74 -15.95 8.24
N TYR A 315 -10.63 -17.15 7.68
CA TYR A 315 -10.86 -17.41 6.25
C TYR A 315 -12.25 -16.98 5.79
N TRP A 316 -13.30 -17.46 6.47
CA TRP A 316 -14.68 -17.15 6.09
C TRP A 316 -15.02 -15.67 6.28
N SER A 317 -14.50 -15.03 7.32
CA SER A 317 -14.70 -13.60 7.57
C SER A 317 -14.16 -12.74 6.43
N VAL A 318 -12.95 -13.03 5.94
CA VAL A 318 -12.37 -12.34 4.78
C VAL A 318 -13.20 -12.56 3.53
N HIS A 319 -13.64 -13.78 3.28
CA HIS A 319 -14.44 -14.11 2.10
C HIS A 319 -15.81 -13.42 2.13
N GLN A 320 -16.44 -13.35 3.31
CA GLN A 320 -17.69 -12.64 3.51
C GLN A 320 -17.50 -11.13 3.27
N ARG A 321 -16.50 -10.50 3.91
CA ARG A 321 -16.22 -9.07 3.73
C ARG A 321 -15.87 -8.71 2.30
N PHE A 322 -15.11 -9.56 1.59
CA PHE A 322 -14.85 -9.38 0.16
C PHE A 322 -16.17 -9.31 -0.64
N HIS A 323 -17.09 -10.25 -0.42
CA HIS A 323 -18.40 -10.21 -1.08
C HIS A 323 -19.24 -9.00 -0.70
N GLU A 324 -19.22 -8.59 0.57
CA GLU A 324 -19.90 -7.39 1.04
C GLU A 324 -19.34 -6.13 0.38
N CYS A 325 -18.02 -6.03 0.23
CA CYS A 325 -17.33 -4.96 -0.50
C CYS A 325 -17.77 -4.94 -1.97
N CYS A 326 -17.70 -6.05 -2.70
CA CYS A 326 -18.16 -6.13 -4.09
C CYS A 326 -19.65 -5.73 -4.22
N ARG A 327 -20.50 -6.20 -3.31
CA ARG A 327 -21.92 -5.84 -3.28
C ARG A 327 -22.11 -4.34 -3.02
N SER A 328 -21.34 -3.77 -2.10
CA SER A 328 -21.37 -2.34 -1.78
C SER A 328 -20.99 -1.49 -2.99
N VAL A 329 -19.94 -1.87 -3.73
CA VAL A 329 -19.55 -1.23 -5.00
C VAL A 329 -20.69 -1.28 -6.02
N LEU A 330 -21.30 -2.45 -6.22
CA LEU A 330 -22.43 -2.61 -7.16
C LEU A 330 -23.63 -1.73 -6.79
N VAL A 331 -23.91 -1.56 -5.50
CA VAL A 331 -24.99 -0.68 -5.01
C VAL A 331 -24.61 0.80 -5.10
N LYS A 332 -23.33 1.14 -4.86
CA LYS A 332 -22.83 2.52 -4.87
C LYS A 332 -22.67 3.08 -6.27
N ARG A 333 -22.25 2.28 -7.25
CA ARG A 333 -22.05 2.69 -8.65
C ARG A 333 -23.22 3.48 -9.25
N PRO A 334 -24.48 3.00 -9.26
CA PRO A 334 -25.60 3.78 -9.78
C PRO A 334 -25.90 5.03 -8.93
N ARG A 335 -25.59 5.02 -7.63
CA ARG A 335 -25.78 6.18 -6.74
C ARG A 335 -24.76 7.28 -7.03
N VAL A 336 -23.50 6.93 -7.30
CA VAL A 336 -22.46 7.89 -7.71
C VAL A 336 -22.88 8.58 -9.01
N LEU A 337 -23.31 7.82 -10.02
CA LEU A 337 -23.78 8.37 -11.29
C LEU A 337 -24.98 9.32 -11.15
N SER A 338 -25.92 9.00 -10.26
CA SER A 338 -27.09 9.85 -10.01
C SER A 338 -26.79 11.11 -9.19
N VAL A 339 -25.76 11.07 -8.34
CA VAL A 339 -25.37 12.21 -7.49
C VAL A 339 -24.39 13.15 -8.19
N LYS A 340 -23.61 12.67 -9.19
CA LYS A 340 -22.65 13.49 -9.95
C LYS A 340 -23.22 14.84 -10.44
N PRO A 341 -24.42 14.89 -11.08
CA PRO A 341 -24.99 16.17 -11.54
C PRO A 341 -25.32 17.13 -10.39
N VAL A 342 -25.67 16.61 -9.21
CA VAL A 342 -25.96 17.41 -8.02
C VAL A 342 -24.69 18.07 -7.49
N ILE A 343 -23.59 17.32 -7.39
CA ILE A 343 -22.28 17.84 -6.95
C ILE A 343 -21.75 18.88 -7.94
N ILE A 344 -21.85 18.61 -9.25
CA ILE A 344 -21.51 19.59 -10.29
C ILE A 344 -22.37 20.85 -10.11
N GLY A 345 -23.68 20.69 -9.88
CA GLY A 345 -24.59 21.80 -9.61
C GLY A 345 -24.16 22.66 -8.41
N ILE A 346 -23.65 22.05 -7.33
CA ILE A 346 -23.11 22.76 -6.17
C ILE A 346 -21.90 23.61 -6.55
N VAL A 347 -20.93 23.02 -7.27
CA VAL A 347 -19.72 23.75 -7.73
C VAL A 347 -20.11 24.90 -8.65
N ARG A 348 -20.97 24.66 -9.65
CA ARG A 348 -21.46 25.69 -10.58
C ARG A 348 -22.21 26.81 -9.86
N ASN A 349 -23.06 26.48 -8.89
CA ASN A 349 -23.75 27.50 -8.10
C ASN A 349 -22.76 28.33 -7.25
N ALA A 350 -21.75 27.69 -6.66
CA ALA A 350 -20.71 28.39 -5.91
C ALA A 350 -19.91 29.34 -6.82
N GLN A 351 -19.64 28.97 -8.07
CA GLN A 351 -19.00 29.84 -9.05
C GLN A 351 -19.87 31.04 -9.40
N VAL A 352 -21.16 30.85 -9.69
CA VAL A 352 -22.08 31.96 -9.99
C VAL A 352 -22.15 32.94 -8.81
N VAL A 353 -22.20 32.44 -7.58
CA VAL A 353 -22.16 33.27 -6.37
C VAL A 353 -20.83 34.02 -6.26
N LEU A 354 -19.70 33.35 -6.51
CA LEU A 354 -18.39 33.97 -6.44
C LEU A 354 -18.18 35.02 -7.53
N ILE A 355 -18.66 34.80 -8.75
CA ILE A 355 -18.59 35.79 -9.85
C ILE A 355 -19.36 37.06 -9.46
N ARG A 356 -20.55 36.94 -8.88
CA ARG A 356 -21.30 38.10 -8.37
C ARG A 356 -20.54 38.85 -7.28
N GLN A 357 -19.99 38.12 -6.31
CA GLN A 357 -19.16 38.72 -5.25
C GLN A 357 -17.91 39.38 -5.82
N ALA A 358 -17.28 38.78 -6.84
CA ALA A 358 -16.13 39.35 -7.52
C ALA A 358 -16.49 40.66 -8.23
N TRP A 359 -17.64 40.74 -8.90
CA TRP A 359 -18.13 42.00 -9.48
C TRP A 359 -18.27 43.11 -8.43
N ASP A 360 -18.86 42.79 -7.28
CA ASP A 360 -19.04 43.76 -6.18
C ASP A 360 -17.68 44.22 -5.60
N LEU A 361 -16.67 43.34 -5.57
CA LEU A 361 -15.31 43.67 -5.13
C LEU A 361 -14.49 44.45 -6.17
N VAL A 362 -14.75 44.23 -7.46
CA VAL A 362 -14.06 44.91 -8.58
C VAL A 362 -14.65 46.29 -8.84
N ALA A 363 -15.96 46.47 -8.66
CA ALA A 363 -16.68 47.71 -8.91
C ALA A 363 -16.09 48.97 -8.24
N PRO A 364 -15.61 48.96 -6.97
CA PRO A 364 -15.04 50.15 -6.34
C PRO A 364 -13.63 50.50 -6.83
N VAL A 365 -12.90 49.58 -7.49
CA VAL A 365 -11.48 49.77 -7.85
C VAL A 365 -11.22 51.02 -8.71
N PRO A 366 -12.03 51.37 -9.73
CA PRO A 366 -11.87 52.62 -10.48
C PRO A 366 -12.09 53.88 -9.64
N THR A 367 -12.89 53.81 -8.57
CA THR A 367 -13.18 54.95 -7.70
C THR A 367 -11.95 55.35 -6.90
N TYR A 368 -11.13 54.38 -6.47
CA TYR A 368 -9.88 54.66 -5.76
C TYR A 368 -8.83 55.39 -6.60
N GLU A 369 -8.96 55.35 -7.94
CA GLU A 369 -8.13 56.16 -8.84
C GLU A 369 -8.62 57.60 -8.98
N SER A 370 -9.83 57.92 -8.52
CA SER A 370 -10.38 59.27 -8.60
C SER A 370 -10.02 60.13 -7.40
N TYR A 371 -9.55 59.52 -6.31
CA TYR A 371 -9.08 60.24 -5.13
C TYR A 371 -7.84 61.08 -5.46
N ASP A 372 -7.88 62.36 -5.10
CA ASP A 372 -6.84 63.33 -5.40
C ASP A 372 -6.44 64.21 -4.19
N ASP A 373 -7.03 63.97 -3.02
CA ASP A 373 -6.74 64.68 -1.79
C ASP A 373 -5.81 63.88 -0.87
N LEU A 374 -4.77 64.55 -0.37
CA LEU A 374 -3.85 63.96 0.60
C LEU A 374 -4.48 63.85 1.98
N GLU A 375 -5.41 64.73 2.37
CA GLU A 375 -5.99 64.76 3.72
C GLU A 375 -6.72 63.45 4.07
N GLY A 376 -7.38 62.81 3.09
CA GLY A 376 -8.04 61.51 3.23
C GLY A 376 -7.11 60.28 3.17
N ALA A 377 -5.79 60.43 3.01
CA ALA A 377 -4.89 59.31 2.71
C ALA A 377 -4.98 58.11 3.67
N TYR A 378 -5.22 58.35 4.96
CA TYR A 378 -5.43 57.28 5.94
C TYR A 378 -6.71 56.47 5.72
N GLU A 379 -7.81 57.16 5.39
CA GLU A 379 -9.09 56.52 5.12
C GLU A 379 -9.00 55.72 3.81
N TYR A 380 -8.40 56.31 2.78
CA TYR A 380 -8.18 55.64 1.49
C TYR A 380 -7.22 54.47 1.57
N GLN A 381 -6.15 54.56 2.37
CA GLN A 381 -5.29 53.41 2.65
C GLN A 381 -6.10 52.25 3.25
N LYS A 382 -6.95 52.55 4.24
CA LYS A 382 -7.76 51.53 4.90
C LYS A 382 -8.78 50.89 3.94
N GLU A 383 -9.42 51.69 3.10
CA GLU A 383 -10.40 51.21 2.11
C GLU A 383 -9.74 50.36 1.02
N THR A 384 -8.61 50.83 0.46
CA THR A 384 -7.86 50.09 -0.56
C THR A 384 -7.27 48.79 -0.01
N GLN A 385 -6.76 48.79 1.22
CA GLN A 385 -6.26 47.58 1.88
C GLN A 385 -7.37 46.55 2.13
N LYS A 386 -8.55 47.00 2.60
CA LYS A 386 -9.72 46.11 2.76
C LYS A 386 -10.17 45.53 1.43
N SER A 387 -10.16 46.33 0.37
CA SER A 387 -10.49 45.89 -0.99
C SER A 387 -9.48 44.86 -1.52
N LEU A 388 -8.19 45.07 -1.24
CA LEU A 388 -7.11 44.15 -1.58
C LEU A 388 -7.31 42.79 -0.90
N GLU A 389 -7.53 42.77 0.42
CA GLU A 389 -7.78 41.53 1.18
C GLU A 389 -9.01 40.78 0.66
N GLY A 390 -10.09 41.49 0.34
CA GLY A 390 -11.30 40.91 -0.25
C GLY A 390 -11.04 40.25 -1.62
N LEU A 391 -10.30 40.93 -2.50
CA LEU A 391 -9.94 40.40 -3.82
C LEU A 391 -8.99 39.21 -3.73
N GLN A 392 -8.04 39.20 -2.78
CA GLN A 392 -7.15 38.06 -2.53
C GLN A 392 -7.95 36.83 -2.06
N GLN A 393 -8.87 36.99 -1.11
CA GLN A 393 -9.73 35.89 -0.65
C GLN A 393 -10.62 35.35 -1.77
N ALA A 394 -11.17 36.23 -2.62
CA ALA A 394 -11.97 35.82 -3.77
C ALA A 394 -11.13 35.04 -4.79
N MET A 395 -9.88 35.45 -5.04
CA MET A 395 -8.94 34.74 -5.91
C MET A 395 -8.60 33.34 -5.39
N GLU A 396 -8.39 33.19 -4.09
CA GLU A 396 -8.15 31.87 -3.47
C GLU A 396 -9.36 30.95 -3.60
N ARG A 397 -10.57 31.47 -3.37
CA ARG A 397 -11.81 30.72 -3.56
C ARG A 397 -12.01 30.31 -5.02
N ALA A 398 -11.71 31.20 -5.97
CA ALA A 398 -11.80 30.90 -7.40
C ALA A 398 -10.85 29.75 -7.77
N ARG A 399 -9.60 29.79 -7.32
CA ARG A 399 -8.63 28.70 -7.51
C ARG A 399 -9.06 27.40 -6.85
N LYS A 400 -9.71 27.46 -5.68
CA LYS A 400 -10.25 26.27 -5.01
C LYS A 400 -11.37 25.63 -5.86
N LEU A 401 -12.29 26.43 -6.38
CA LEU A 401 -13.35 25.94 -7.27
C LEU A 401 -12.76 25.34 -8.55
N GLN A 402 -11.75 25.97 -9.15
CA GLN A 402 -11.04 25.42 -10.31
C GLN A 402 -10.40 24.06 -10.04
N LYS A 403 -9.80 23.87 -8.85
CA LYS A 403 -9.31 22.54 -8.44
C LYS A 403 -10.44 21.51 -8.33
N GLN A 404 -11.60 21.92 -7.81
CA GLN A 404 -12.77 21.04 -7.72
C GLN A 404 -13.30 20.67 -9.10
N GLU A 405 -13.28 21.59 -10.06
CA GLU A 405 -13.63 21.30 -11.46
C GLU A 405 -12.68 20.27 -12.09
N ALA A 406 -11.38 20.46 -11.90
CA ALA A 406 -10.35 19.56 -12.41
C ALA A 406 -10.51 18.14 -11.83
N VAL A 407 -10.75 18.04 -10.52
CA VAL A 407 -10.95 16.76 -9.81
C VAL A 407 -12.25 16.07 -10.26
N LEU A 408 -13.32 16.82 -10.53
CA LEU A 408 -14.57 16.30 -11.07
C LEU A 408 -14.55 16.05 -12.59
N LYS A 409 -13.42 16.33 -13.27
CA LYS A 409 -13.25 16.22 -14.72
C LYS A 409 -14.31 17.01 -15.51
N ILE A 410 -14.69 18.19 -15.03
CA ILE A 410 -15.58 19.12 -15.75
C ILE A 410 -14.77 20.29 -16.34
N PRO A 411 -15.26 20.98 -17.38
CA PRO A 411 -14.56 22.14 -17.95
C PRO A 411 -14.31 23.22 -16.90
N GLU A 412 -13.06 23.67 -16.80
CA GLU A 412 -12.65 24.74 -15.88
C GLU A 412 -13.16 26.10 -16.36
N GLU A 413 -13.77 26.86 -15.47
CA GLU A 413 -14.27 28.21 -15.77
C GLU A 413 -13.32 29.27 -15.23
N ASP A 414 -12.61 29.93 -16.15
CA ASP A 414 -11.64 30.97 -15.82
C ASP A 414 -12.26 32.37 -15.64
N GLU A 415 -13.56 32.55 -15.91
CA GLU A 415 -14.23 33.87 -15.93
C GLU A 415 -13.97 34.68 -14.64
N CYS A 416 -14.15 34.04 -13.47
CA CYS A 416 -13.94 34.70 -12.18
C CYS A 416 -12.47 35.12 -11.97
N ILE A 417 -11.52 34.29 -12.42
CA ILE A 417 -10.09 34.58 -12.30
C ILE A 417 -9.69 35.71 -13.24
N GLN A 418 -10.22 35.71 -14.46
CA GLN A 418 -10.01 36.76 -15.46
C GLN A 418 -10.60 38.10 -15.02
N LEU A 419 -11.71 38.08 -14.27
CA LEU A 419 -12.32 39.28 -13.68
C LEU A 419 -11.50 39.84 -12.51
N ILE A 420 -11.06 38.98 -11.57
CA ILE A 420 -10.38 39.42 -10.34
C ILE A 420 -8.93 39.85 -10.61
N ARG A 421 -8.19 39.14 -11.47
CA ARG A 421 -6.74 39.33 -11.63
C ARG A 421 -6.33 40.77 -12.00
N PRO A 422 -6.93 41.43 -13.01
CA PRO A 422 -6.56 42.80 -13.36
C PRO A 422 -6.90 43.80 -12.26
N ALA A 423 -8.00 43.57 -11.53
CA ALA A 423 -8.41 44.41 -10.41
C ALA A 423 -7.47 44.25 -9.21
N LEU A 424 -7.00 43.02 -8.96
CA LEU A 424 -6.03 42.71 -7.92
C LEU A 424 -4.68 43.39 -8.19
N GLU A 425 -4.12 43.24 -9.39
CA GLU A 425 -2.86 43.90 -9.78
C GLU A 425 -2.94 45.42 -9.65
N LYS A 426 -4.12 45.99 -9.94
CA LYS A 426 -4.38 47.42 -9.84
C LYS A 426 -4.53 47.88 -8.39
N ILE A 427 -5.31 47.19 -7.57
CA ILE A 427 -5.54 47.59 -6.18
C ILE A 427 -4.28 47.43 -5.33
N GLU A 428 -3.44 46.43 -5.61
CA GLU A 428 -2.14 46.26 -4.94
C GLU A 428 -1.28 47.53 -5.06
N ARG A 429 -1.22 48.10 -6.27
CA ARG A 429 -0.46 49.34 -6.52
C ARG A 429 -1.08 50.56 -5.88
N LEU A 430 -2.41 50.65 -5.88
CA LEU A 430 -3.12 51.75 -5.23
C LEU A 430 -2.97 51.68 -3.70
N ALA A 431 -3.05 50.49 -3.11
CA ALA A 431 -2.83 50.29 -1.68
C ALA A 431 -1.40 50.64 -1.27
N GLU A 432 -0.40 50.27 -2.07
CA GLU A 432 1.00 50.69 -1.87
C GLU A 432 1.15 52.23 -1.91
N LEU A 433 0.52 52.88 -2.88
CA LEU A 433 0.57 54.34 -3.07
C LEU A 433 -0.12 55.09 -1.92
N TRP A 434 -1.35 54.70 -1.56
CA TRP A 434 -2.08 55.33 -0.45
C TRP A 434 -1.44 55.01 0.90
N GLY A 435 -0.80 53.85 1.04
CA GLY A 435 0.04 53.54 2.20
C GLY A 435 1.21 54.52 2.36
N LEU A 436 1.91 54.86 1.26
CA LEU A 436 2.97 55.87 1.29
C LEU A 436 2.44 57.27 1.61
N ALA A 437 1.30 57.66 1.05
CA ALA A 437 0.67 58.94 1.34
C ALA A 437 0.26 59.05 2.82
N ALA A 438 -0.29 57.97 3.40
CA ALA A 438 -0.63 57.91 4.81
C ALA A 438 0.61 57.96 5.71
N ASP A 439 1.68 57.24 5.37
CA ASP A 439 2.96 57.29 6.09
C ASP A 439 3.57 58.71 6.06
N TRP A 440 3.54 59.38 4.91
CA TRP A 440 3.98 60.77 4.75
C TRP A 440 3.18 61.72 5.65
N ASN A 441 1.84 61.66 5.58
CA ASN A 441 0.98 62.49 6.42
C ASN A 441 1.21 62.24 7.92
N ARG A 442 1.46 60.99 8.32
CA ARG A 442 1.82 60.65 9.70
C ARG A 442 3.09 61.36 10.13
N ALA A 443 4.14 61.17 9.33
CA ALA A 443 5.47 61.66 9.63
C ALA A 443 5.46 63.19 9.69
N TRP A 444 4.89 63.83 8.67
CA TRP A 444 4.71 65.28 8.60
C TRP A 444 3.94 65.84 9.79
N SER A 445 2.78 65.25 10.12
CA SER A 445 1.96 65.70 11.25
C SER A 445 2.72 65.57 12.58
N ASN A 446 3.45 64.48 12.77
CA ASN A 446 4.29 64.26 13.95
C ASN A 446 5.41 65.31 14.04
N TRP A 447 6.13 65.56 12.95
CA TRP A 447 7.22 66.54 12.92
C TRP A 447 6.73 67.96 13.23
N MET A 448 5.56 68.34 12.71
CA MET A 448 4.96 69.65 12.95
C MET A 448 4.44 69.85 14.37
N GLN A 449 4.12 68.77 15.08
CA GLN A 449 3.67 68.82 16.48
C GLN A 449 4.82 68.77 17.49
N ILE A 450 6.02 68.33 17.08
CA ILE A 450 7.19 68.23 17.96
C ILE A 450 7.84 69.60 18.15
N LYS A 451 8.12 69.97 19.40
CA LYS A 451 8.90 71.19 19.71
C LYS A 451 10.29 71.09 19.09
N PHE A 452 10.77 72.17 18.46
CA PHE A 452 12.09 72.24 17.78
C PHE A 452 13.26 71.58 18.54
N LYS A 453 13.37 71.78 19.86
CA LYS A 453 14.45 71.20 20.69
C LYS A 453 14.44 69.66 20.78
N ARG A 454 13.33 69.02 20.41
CA ARG A 454 13.14 67.56 20.42
C ARG A 454 13.07 66.97 19.01
N LEU A 455 13.16 67.82 17.99
CA LEU A 455 13.13 67.40 16.60
C LEU A 455 14.50 66.79 16.24
N ASN A 456 14.50 65.55 15.77
CA ASN A 456 15.72 64.89 15.31
C ASN A 456 15.78 64.98 13.78
N ALA A 457 16.46 66.01 13.28
CA ALA A 457 16.60 66.25 11.84
C ALA A 457 17.20 65.05 11.09
N GLY A 458 18.20 64.37 11.66
CA GLY A 458 18.80 63.20 11.02
C GLY A 458 17.83 62.02 10.87
N HIS A 459 16.91 61.84 11.82
CA HIS A 459 15.86 60.82 11.71
C HIS A 459 14.80 61.21 10.67
N MET A 460 14.41 62.48 10.62
CA MET A 460 13.52 63.00 9.58
C MET A 460 14.12 62.81 8.18
N ASP A 461 15.39 63.17 7.99
CA ASP A 461 16.08 63.01 6.70
C ASP A 461 16.09 61.55 6.25
N MET A 462 16.25 60.61 7.19
CA MET A 462 16.16 59.17 6.88
C MET A 462 14.75 58.75 6.45
N GLU A 463 13.71 59.17 7.17
CA GLU A 463 12.31 58.86 6.84
C GLU A 463 11.89 59.48 5.49
N VAL A 464 12.26 60.74 5.24
CA VAL A 464 12.05 61.44 3.96
C VAL A 464 12.74 60.70 2.83
N ALA A 465 14.03 60.32 3.01
CA ALA A 465 14.79 59.58 2.00
C ALA A 465 14.21 58.19 1.73
N GLU A 466 13.62 57.52 2.72
CA GLU A 466 12.96 56.23 2.55
C GLU A 466 11.66 56.37 1.75
N ILE A 467 10.80 57.34 2.10
CA ILE A 467 9.56 57.63 1.36
C ILE A 467 9.90 58.02 -0.08
N TYR A 468 10.89 58.88 -0.30
CA TYR A 468 11.38 59.27 -1.62
C TYR A 468 11.78 58.06 -2.47
N ARG A 469 12.58 57.16 -1.90
CA ARG A 469 13.06 55.95 -2.60
C ARG A 469 11.90 55.06 -3.01
N ARG A 470 10.89 54.90 -2.13
CA ARG A 470 9.69 54.12 -2.42
C ARG A 470 8.82 54.79 -3.49
N CYS A 471 8.68 56.12 -3.47
CA CYS A 471 8.00 56.89 -4.52
C CYS A 471 8.67 56.73 -5.89
N ILE A 472 10.02 56.83 -5.97
CA ILE A 472 10.76 56.58 -7.22
C ILE A 472 10.52 55.17 -7.72
N SER A 473 10.58 54.17 -6.84
CA SER A 473 10.33 52.78 -7.21
C SER A 473 8.95 52.59 -7.83
N LEU A 474 7.90 53.18 -7.25
CA LEU A 474 6.54 53.14 -7.81
C LEU A 474 6.44 53.90 -9.14
N HIS A 475 7.12 55.05 -9.27
CA HIS A 475 7.13 55.83 -10.50
C HIS A 475 7.81 55.08 -11.65
N GLN A 476 8.95 54.42 -11.39
CA GLN A 476 9.63 53.56 -12.37
C GLN A 476 8.75 52.39 -12.83
N VAL A 477 7.98 51.80 -11.91
CA VAL A 477 6.99 50.77 -12.23
C VAL A 477 5.86 51.33 -13.10
N ALA A 478 5.41 52.57 -12.84
CA ALA A 478 4.41 53.25 -13.66
C ALA A 478 4.90 53.50 -15.11
N ASP A 479 6.16 53.90 -15.26
CA ASP A 479 6.78 54.20 -16.56
C ASP A 479 7.05 52.94 -17.40
N SER A 480 7.33 51.81 -16.76
CA SER A 480 7.75 50.54 -17.39
C SER A 480 6.70 49.80 -18.26
N THR A 481 5.65 50.46 -18.75
CA THR A 481 4.48 49.84 -19.45
C THR A 481 3.69 48.78 -18.67
N ALA A 482 4.17 48.32 -17.53
CA ALA A 482 3.59 47.20 -16.77
C ALA A 482 2.39 47.56 -15.89
N SER A 483 2.16 48.83 -15.55
CA SER A 483 1.05 49.23 -14.66
C SER A 483 0.16 50.31 -15.26
N ILE A 484 -1.09 49.94 -15.58
CA ILE A 484 -2.13 50.87 -16.05
C ILE A 484 -2.65 51.75 -14.90
N ALA A 485 -2.68 51.20 -13.67
CA ALA A 485 -3.19 51.85 -12.46
C ALA A 485 -2.39 53.10 -12.05
N LEU A 486 -1.06 53.02 -12.14
CA LEU A 486 -0.16 54.12 -11.77
C LEU A 486 -0.04 55.18 -12.87
N LYS A 487 -0.61 54.93 -14.06
CA LYS A 487 -0.68 55.91 -15.16
C LYS A 487 -1.90 56.82 -15.06
N SER A 488 -2.81 56.59 -14.10
CA SER A 488 -3.96 57.46 -13.93
C SER A 488 -3.50 58.90 -13.62
N PRO A 489 -4.19 59.94 -14.14
CA PRO A 489 -3.83 61.32 -13.88
C PRO A 489 -3.84 61.69 -12.39
N ALA A 490 -4.64 61.02 -11.57
CA ALA A 490 -4.66 61.23 -10.12
C ALA A 490 -3.45 60.58 -9.44
N SER A 491 -3.11 59.33 -9.78
CA SER A 491 -1.92 58.64 -9.26
C SER A 491 -0.63 59.38 -9.63
N GLN A 492 -0.53 59.89 -10.87
CA GLN A 492 0.60 60.69 -11.33
C GLN A 492 0.67 62.05 -10.62
N ARG A 493 -0.47 62.70 -10.38
CA ARG A 493 -0.53 63.93 -9.59
C ARG A 493 -0.11 63.67 -8.15
N LEU A 494 -0.61 62.61 -7.51
CA LEU A 494 -0.25 62.25 -6.14
C LEU A 494 1.24 61.92 -6.02
N LEU A 495 1.79 61.13 -6.95
CA LEU A 495 3.23 60.88 -7.03
C LEU A 495 4.03 62.17 -7.22
N GLY A 496 3.55 63.09 -8.07
CA GLY A 496 4.17 64.40 -8.26
C GLY A 496 4.09 65.29 -7.02
N ILE A 497 2.97 65.29 -6.30
CA ILE A 497 2.81 66.03 -5.05
C ILE A 497 3.74 65.45 -3.97
N LEU A 498 3.77 64.12 -3.80
CA LEU A 498 4.68 63.47 -2.87
C LEU A 498 6.15 63.73 -3.24
N ALA A 499 6.52 63.62 -4.51
CA ALA A 499 7.89 63.88 -4.95
C ALA A 499 8.30 65.35 -4.79
N SER A 500 7.37 66.30 -4.98
CA SER A 500 7.64 67.75 -4.85
C SER A 500 7.60 68.26 -3.41
N GLN A 501 6.94 67.55 -2.50
CA GLN A 501 6.97 67.86 -1.06
C GLN A 501 8.19 67.25 -0.36
N VAL A 502 8.81 66.26 -1.00
CA VAL A 502 10.01 65.54 -0.52
C VAL A 502 11.31 66.17 -1.04
N CYS A 503 11.29 66.78 -2.23
CA CYS A 503 12.41 67.58 -2.77
C CYS A 503 12.34 69.02 -2.25
#